data_AF-A0A838H996-F1
#
_entry.id   AF-A0A838H996-F1
#
_cell.length_a   1.000
_cell.length_b   1.000
_cell.length_c   1.000
_cell.angle_alpha   90.00
_cell.angle_beta   90.00
_cell.angle_gamma   90.00
#
_symmetry.space_group_name_H-M   'P 1'
#
loop_
_entity.id
_entity.type
_entity.pdbx_description
1 polymer ?
#
loop_
_entity_poly.entity_id
_entity_poly.type
_entity_poly.pdbx_seq_one_letter_code
_entity_poly.pdbx_strand_id
1 'polypeptide(L)'
;MRHGLEALRRHRRRQLEERLALGPVWQDEWGLVFTTRVGSPIRPGNLLRRSFWPALKRAELPRVRFHDLSHTAATLLLLRGTIRRSSRSCSDTPR
;
A
#
# COMPACT_ATOMS: atom_id res chain seq x y z
N MET A 1 -10.16 -13.44 4.62
CA MET A 1 -9.85 -12.53 3.49
C MET A 1 -10.96 -11.52 3.16
N ARG A 2 -11.91 -11.18 4.05
CA ARG A 2 -13.01 -10.23 3.70
C ARG A 2 -12.74 -8.76 4.10
N HIS A 3 -11.85 -8.52 5.06
CA HIS A 3 -11.60 -7.19 5.61
C HIS A 3 -10.99 -6.18 4.62
N GLY A 4 -10.23 -6.65 3.62
CA GLY A 4 -9.62 -5.76 2.61
C GLY A 4 -10.66 -5.11 1.71
N LEU A 5 -11.65 -5.87 1.25
CA LEU A 5 -12.73 -5.36 0.39
C LEU A 5 -13.62 -4.39 1.16
N GLU A 6 -13.94 -4.69 2.41
CA GLU A 6 -14.69 -3.79 3.29
C GLU A 6 -13.93 -2.49 3.57
N ALA A 7 -12.61 -2.57 3.77
CA ALA A 7 -11.78 -1.37 3.94
C ALA A 7 -11.80 -0.50 2.68
N LEU A 8 -11.68 -1.09 1.48
CA LEU A 8 -11.76 -0.35 0.22
C LEU A 8 -13.15 0.27 -0.01
N ARG A 9 -14.24 -0.45 0.32
CA ARG A 9 -15.60 0.10 0.24
C ARG A 9 -15.80 1.29 1.18
N ARG A 10 -15.33 1.19 2.43
CA ARG A 10 -15.35 2.31 3.38
C ARG A 10 -14.53 3.50 2.87
N HIS A 11 -13.35 3.23 2.29
CA HIS A 11 -12.49 4.25 1.72
C HIS A 11 -13.18 4.97 0.54
N ARG A 12 -13.77 4.21 -0.39
CA ARG A 12 -14.55 4.74 -1.52
C ARG A 12 -15.69 5.64 -1.05
N ARG A 13 -16.43 5.24 -0.01
CA ARG A 13 -17.52 6.04 0.54
C ARG A 13 -17.02 7.39 1.08
N ARG A 14 -15.92 7.38 1.83
CA ARG A 14 -15.31 8.62 2.35
C ARG A 14 -14.84 9.55 1.24
N GLN A 15 -14.24 9.02 0.18
CA GLN A 15 -13.84 9.83 -0.97
C GLN A 15 -15.03 10.50 -1.66
N LEU A 16 -16.16 9.81 -1.77
CA LEU A 16 -17.39 10.39 -2.33
C LEU A 16 -17.93 11.51 -1.44
N GLU A 17 -17.93 11.32 -0.11
CA GLU A 17 -18.31 12.35 0.86
C GLU A 17 -17.40 13.59 0.76
N GLU A 18 -16.08 13.39 0.72
CA GLU A 18 -15.08 14.47 0.58
C GLU A 18 -15.22 15.21 -0.76
N ARG A 19 -15.47 14.47 -1.84
CA ARG A 19 -15.71 15.03 -3.18
C ARG A 19 -16.97 15.88 -3.23
N LEU A 20 -18.07 15.41 -2.61
CA LEU A 20 -19.31 16.19 -2.52
C LEU A 20 -19.12 17.45 -1.68
N ALA A 21 -18.35 17.37 -0.59
CA ALA A 21 -18.09 18.51 0.27
C ALA A 21 -17.19 19.59 -0.39
N LEU A 22 -16.20 19.18 -1.19
CA LEU A 22 -15.24 20.09 -1.82
C LEU A 22 -15.68 20.57 -3.22
N GLY A 23 -16.61 19.88 -3.85
CA GLY A 23 -17.18 20.24 -5.15
C GLY A 23 -16.08 20.50 -6.20
N PRO A 24 -16.00 21.72 -6.78
CA PRO A 24 -15.05 22.04 -7.85
C PRO A 24 -13.57 22.09 -7.40
N VAL A 25 -13.29 22.12 -6.09
CA VAL A 25 -11.92 22.12 -5.55
C VAL A 25 -11.31 20.72 -5.56
N TRP A 26 -12.13 19.68 -5.74
CA TRP A 26 -11.67 18.30 -5.78
C TRP A 26 -10.87 18.00 -7.05
N GLN A 27 -9.62 17.59 -6.87
CA GLN A 27 -8.68 17.28 -7.96
C GLN A 27 -8.77 15.80 -8.32
N ASP A 28 -9.55 15.44 -9.35
CA ASP A 28 -9.70 14.05 -9.83
C ASP A 28 -9.08 13.81 -11.21
N GLU A 29 -8.00 14.52 -11.54
CA GLU A 29 -7.39 14.47 -12.87
C GLU A 29 -6.89 13.05 -13.26
N TRP A 30 -6.58 12.21 -12.28
CA TRP A 30 -5.87 10.94 -12.47
C TRP A 30 -6.68 9.70 -12.03
N GLY A 31 -7.91 9.89 -11.53
CA GLY A 31 -8.77 8.77 -11.10
C GLY A 31 -8.15 7.87 -10.02
N LEU A 32 -7.36 8.44 -9.10
CA LEU A 32 -6.57 7.67 -8.14
C LEU A 32 -7.43 7.00 -7.06
N VAL A 33 -7.11 5.74 -6.74
CA VAL A 33 -7.78 5.01 -5.66
C VAL A 33 -7.39 5.56 -4.27
N PHE A 34 -6.15 6.01 -4.10
CA PHE A 34 -5.67 6.63 -2.86
C PHE A 34 -5.24 8.07 -3.11
N THR A 35 -5.97 9.00 -2.51
CA THR A 35 -5.79 10.44 -2.67
C THR A 35 -5.60 11.11 -1.33
N THR A 36 -5.12 12.34 -1.34
CA THR A 36 -5.29 13.24 -0.19
C THR A 36 -6.77 13.64 -0.06
N ARG A 37 -7.11 14.37 1.01
CA ARG A 37 -8.46 14.90 1.26
C ARG A 37 -9.00 15.81 0.15
N VAL A 38 -8.14 16.29 -0.75
CA VAL A 38 -8.51 17.17 -1.87
C VAL A 38 -8.44 16.47 -3.22
N GLY A 39 -8.27 15.15 -3.26
CA GLY A 39 -8.16 14.37 -4.50
C GLY A 39 -6.74 14.26 -5.08
N SER A 40 -5.80 15.08 -4.60
CA SER A 40 -4.43 15.10 -5.15
C SER A 40 -3.60 13.84 -4.80
N PRO A 41 -2.54 13.55 -5.56
CA PRO A 41 -1.66 12.41 -5.30
C PRO A 41 -0.98 12.49 -3.92
N ILE A 42 -0.91 11.37 -3.22
CA ILE A 42 -0.21 11.28 -1.94
C ILE A 42 1.30 11.28 -2.18
N ARG A 43 1.99 12.33 -1.71
CA ARG A 43 3.46 12.36 -1.73
C ARG A 43 4.05 11.28 -0.80
N PRO A 44 4.98 10.43 -1.28
CA PRO A 44 5.56 9.35 -0.49
C PRO A 44 6.12 9.79 0.87
N GLY A 45 6.84 10.92 0.92
CA GLY A 45 7.39 11.46 2.17
C GLY A 45 6.31 11.82 3.21
N ASN A 46 5.15 12.29 2.77
CA ASN A 46 4.03 12.63 3.67
C ASN A 46 3.38 11.37 4.23
N LEU A 47 3.21 10.34 3.40
CA LEU A 47 2.71 9.03 3.82
C LEU A 47 3.62 8.40 4.89
N LEU A 48 4.94 8.40 4.63
CA LEU A 48 5.92 7.87 5.58
C LEU A 48 5.84 8.62 6.91
N ARG A 49 5.80 9.96 6.85
CA ARG A 49 5.84 10.80 8.04
C ARG A 49 4.58 10.74 8.89
N ARG A 50 3.40 10.81 8.26
CA ARG A 50 2.13 10.95 8.99
C ARG A 50 1.44 9.64 9.33
N SER A 51 1.74 8.57 8.60
CA SER A 51 1.04 7.30 8.78
C SER A 51 1.99 6.18 9.18
N PHE A 52 3.10 6.03 8.46
CA PHE A 52 3.99 4.88 8.63
C PHE A 52 4.83 4.93 9.92
N TRP A 53 5.61 6.01 10.15
CA TRP A 53 6.42 6.11 11.38
C TRP A 53 5.56 6.10 12.67
N PRO A 54 4.39 6.76 12.72
CA PRO A 54 3.50 6.65 13.87
C PRO A 54 2.94 5.23 14.07
N ALA A 55 2.70 4.49 12.99
CA ALA A 55 2.27 3.09 13.08
C ALA A 55 3.38 2.19 13.64
N LEU A 56 4.63 2.38 13.18
CA LEU A 56 5.78 1.66 13.73
C LEU A 56 5.98 1.97 15.22
N LYS A 57 5.86 3.23 15.62
CA LYS A 57 5.94 3.63 17.04
C LYS A 57 4.85 2.96 17.88
N ARG A 58 3.62 2.89 17.38
CA ARG A 58 2.50 2.21 18.07
C ARG A 58 2.68 0.70 18.15
N ALA A 59 3.42 0.11 17.22
CA ALA A 59 3.78 -1.30 17.22
C ALA A 59 5.10 -1.58 17.95
N GLU A 60 5.71 -0.57 18.59
CA GLU A 60 7.00 -0.66 19.28
C GLU A 60 8.15 -1.18 18.40
N LEU A 61 8.05 -0.95 17.08
CA LEU A 61 9.04 -1.39 16.12
C LEU A 61 10.08 -0.30 15.85
N PRO A 62 11.35 -0.69 15.58
CA PRO A 62 12.36 0.24 15.12
C PRO A 62 11.96 0.85 13.77
N ARG A 63 12.61 1.95 13.41
CA ARG A 63 12.36 2.62 12.12
C ARG A 63 12.89 1.76 10.97
N VAL A 64 12.03 0.89 10.44
CA VAL A 64 12.27 0.11 9.22
C VAL A 64 11.86 0.89 7.97
N ARG A 65 12.41 0.54 6.80
CA ARG A 65 12.00 1.15 5.53
C ARG A 65 10.66 0.58 5.09
N PHE A 66 9.94 1.34 4.27
CA PHE A 66 8.62 0.91 3.79
C PHE A 66 8.67 -0.36 2.93
N HIS A 67 9.72 -0.54 2.13
CA HIS A 67 9.89 -1.75 1.31
C HIS A 67 10.25 -2.99 2.14
N ASP A 68 10.79 -2.85 3.36
CA ASP A 68 11.12 -3.98 4.23
C ASP A 68 9.86 -4.76 4.63
N LEU A 69 8.72 -4.07 4.75
CA LEU A 69 7.42 -4.72 4.94
C LEU A 69 7.05 -5.61 3.75
N SER A 70 7.36 -5.15 2.53
CA SER A 70 7.06 -5.92 1.31
C SER A 70 7.94 -7.16 1.21
N HIS A 71 9.22 -7.05 1.57
CA HIS A 71 10.13 -8.20 1.68
C HIS A 71 9.66 -9.19 2.75
N THR A 72 9.26 -8.70 3.92
CA THR A 72 8.74 -9.54 5.01
C THR A 72 7.47 -10.27 4.57
N ALA A 73 6.53 -9.56 3.94
CA ALA A 73 5.31 -10.16 3.41
C ALA A 73 5.61 -11.23 2.34
N ALA A 74 6.52 -10.96 1.41
CA ALA A 74 6.95 -11.93 0.39
C ALA A 74 7.56 -13.19 1.03
N THR A 75 8.43 -13.02 2.02
CA THR A 75 9.03 -14.14 2.79
C THR A 75 7.95 -14.94 3.53
N LEU A 76 7.01 -14.28 4.20
CA LEU A 76 5.91 -14.95 4.90
C LEU A 76 4.99 -15.73 3.95
N LEU A 77 4.66 -15.16 2.79
CA LEU A 77 3.83 -15.80 1.77
C LEU A 77 4.54 -16.98 1.10
N LEU A 78 5.86 -16.87 0.93
CA LEU A 78 6.70 -17.96 0.48
C LEU A 78 6.74 -19.10 1.49
N LEU A 79 6.94 -18.80 2.78
CA LEU A 79 6.96 -19.82 3.85
C LEU A 79 5.60 -20.53 3.97
N ARG A 80 4.49 -19.83 3.68
CA ARG A 80 3.14 -20.41 3.62
C ARG A 80 2.84 -21.17 2.33
N GLY A 81 3.82 -21.32 1.43
CA GLY A 81 3.67 -22.08 0.17
C GLY A 81 2.72 -21.44 -0.85
N THR A 82 2.27 -20.20 -0.61
CA THR A 82 1.33 -19.50 -1.49
C THR A 82 2.00 -18.85 -2.69
N ILE A 83 3.28 -18.50 -2.56
CA ILE A 83 4.14 -18.05 -3.66
C ILE A 83 5.10 -19.18 -3.98
N ARG A 84 4.90 -19.84 -5.12
CA ARG A 84 5.87 -20.81 -5.65
C ARG A 84 7.09 -20.03 -6.12
N ARG A 85 8.28 -20.28 -5.55
CA ARG A 85 9.53 -19.82 -6.18
C ARG A 85 9.54 -20.41 -7.58
N SER A 86 9.51 -19.58 -8.61
CA SER A 86 9.86 -20.04 -9.95
C SER A 86 11.33 -20.44 -9.88
N SER A 87 11.60 -21.73 -9.70
CA SER A 87 12.92 -22.30 -9.96
C SER A 87 13.20 -22.02 -11.43
N ARG A 88 13.92 -20.93 -11.73
CA ARG A 88 14.63 -20.86 -13.01
C ARG A 88 15.75 -21.88 -12.86
N SER A 89 15.48 -23.10 -13.30
CA SER A 89 16.54 -24.04 -13.66
C SER A 89 17.32 -23.36 -14.78
N CYS A 90 18.38 -22.64 -14.42
CA CYS A 90 19.39 -22.27 -15.38
C CYS A 90 20.11 -23.58 -15.68
N SER A 91 19.76 -24.17 -16.82
CA SER A 91 20.55 -25.25 -17.41
C SER A 91 21.97 -24.73 -17.61
N ASP A 92 22.90 -25.28 -16.82
CA ASP A 92 24.33 -25.20 -17.11
C ASP A 92 24.56 -25.76 -18.52
N THR A 93 24.97 -24.90 -19.44
CA THR A 93 25.61 -25.30 -20.69
C THR A 93 27.08 -24.92 -20.61
N PRO A 94 28.02 -25.88 -20.65
CA PRO A 94 29.43 -25.57 -20.69
C PRO A 94 29.86 -25.22 -22.12
N ARG A 95 30.68 -24.17 -22.25
CA ARG A 95 31.68 -24.02 -23.31
C ARG A 95 32.98 -23.55 -22.69
#